data_AF-R1E0R2-F1
#
_entry.id   AF-R1E0R2-F1
#
_cell.length_a   1.000
_cell.length_b   1.000
_cell.length_c   1.000
_cell.angle_alpha   90.00
_cell.angle_beta   90.00
_cell.angle_gamma   90.00
#
_symmetry.space_group_name_H-M   'P 1'
#
loop_
_entity.id
_entity.type
_entity.pdbx_description
1 polymer ?
#
loop_
_entity_poly.entity_id
_entity_poly.type
_entity_poly.pdbx_seq_one_letter_code
_entity_poly.pdbx_strand_id
1 'polypeptide(L)'
;MRRRRGGSPSAAEAPAPKEEEPPADFICPITTEIMVEPVVAADGQSYERTAIERWLATKSTSPLTGGELEHSILIPNHNLRRAIREWQEARTAL
;
A
#
# COMPACT_ATOMS: atom_id res chain seq x y z
N MET A 1 -4.68 37.58 -44.35
CA MET A 1 -3.66 38.09 -45.32
C MET A 1 -2.41 38.49 -44.56
N ARG A 2 -1.20 38.41 -45.10
CA ARG A 2 -0.78 37.79 -46.38
C ARG A 2 -0.81 36.24 -46.25
N ARG A 3 -0.01 35.50 -47.02
CA ARG A 3 0.40 34.10 -46.69
C ARG A 3 1.16 34.04 -45.34
N ARG A 4 0.80 33.08 -44.48
CA ARG A 4 1.61 32.47 -43.37
C ARG A 4 2.00 33.43 -42.22
N ARG A 5 2.25 33.01 -40.96
CA ARG A 5 2.53 31.70 -40.32
C ARG A 5 1.61 31.61 -39.06
N GLY A 6 1.24 30.47 -38.50
CA GLY A 6 2.03 29.25 -38.31
C GLY A 6 2.68 29.30 -36.93
N GLY A 7 1.93 28.86 -35.91
CA GLY A 7 2.38 28.70 -34.53
C GLY A 7 1.64 27.50 -33.95
N SER A 8 2.27 26.33 -34.01
CA SER A 8 1.70 25.11 -33.42
C SER A 8 1.58 25.28 -31.91
N PRO A 9 0.50 24.81 -31.26
CA PRO A 9 0.64 24.44 -29.85
C PRO A 9 1.75 23.39 -29.78
N SER A 10 2.77 23.65 -28.97
CA SER A 10 3.88 22.72 -28.79
C SER A 10 3.36 21.35 -28.35
N ALA A 11 4.07 20.29 -28.74
CA ALA A 11 3.67 18.93 -28.44
C ALA A 11 3.34 18.75 -26.96
N ALA A 12 2.32 17.95 -26.67
CA ALA A 12 2.04 17.51 -25.32
C ALA A 12 3.28 16.77 -24.78
N GLU A 13 4.02 17.42 -23.89
CA GLU A 13 4.96 16.72 -23.02
C GLU A 13 4.16 15.75 -22.18
N ALA A 14 4.23 14.47 -22.54
CA ALA A 14 3.75 13.40 -21.69
C ALA A 14 4.50 13.53 -20.35
N PRO A 15 3.80 13.58 -19.21
CA PRO A 15 4.47 13.67 -17.93
C PRO A 15 5.36 12.44 -17.77
N ALA A 16 6.61 12.67 -17.34
CA ALA A 16 7.50 11.60 -16.90
C ALA A 16 6.77 10.70 -15.87
N PRO A 17 7.07 9.39 -15.81
CA PRO A 17 6.44 8.50 -14.84
C PRO A 17 6.66 9.06 -13.45
N LYS A 18 5.58 9.51 -12.81
CA LYS A 18 5.62 9.89 -11.41
C LYS A 18 5.89 8.61 -10.63
N GLU A 19 6.79 8.68 -9.66
CA GLU A 19 6.97 7.59 -8.70
C GLU A 19 5.68 7.50 -7.87
N GLU A 20 4.71 6.69 -8.34
CA GLU A 20 3.43 6.52 -7.65
C GLU A 20 3.70 5.95 -6.25
N GLU A 21 3.27 6.65 -5.22
CA GLU A 21 3.38 6.15 -3.85
C GLU A 21 2.54 4.87 -3.68
N PRO A 22 2.97 3.93 -2.82
CA PRO A 22 2.15 2.75 -2.51
C PRO A 22 0.76 3.16 -2.00
N PRO A 23 -0.32 2.52 -2.48
CA PRO A 23 -1.64 2.63 -1.88
C PRO A 23 -1.56 2.46 -0.35
N ALA A 24 -2.29 3.30 0.39
CA ALA A 24 -2.23 3.30 1.86
C ALA A 24 -2.55 1.92 2.47
N ASP A 25 -3.47 1.18 1.87
CA ASP A 25 -3.86 -0.19 2.27
C ASP A 25 -2.71 -1.21 2.19
N PHE A 26 -1.61 -0.88 1.49
CA PHE A 26 -0.43 -1.74 1.38
C PHE A 26 0.56 -1.51 2.53
N ILE A 27 0.45 -0.38 3.25
CA ILE A 27 1.37 0.02 4.31
C ILE A 27 0.91 -0.57 5.64
N CYS A 28 1.81 -1.27 6.33
CA CYS A 28 1.56 -1.77 7.67
C CYS A 28 1.47 -0.60 8.66
N PRO A 29 0.37 -0.47 9.45
CA PRO A 29 0.27 0.59 10.46
C PRO A 29 1.31 0.53 11.58
N ILE A 30 2.01 -0.60 11.76
CA ILE A 30 3.03 -0.79 12.82
C ILE A 30 4.44 -0.46 12.30
N THR A 31 4.82 -0.99 11.13
CA THR A 31 6.18 -0.80 10.59
C THR A 31 6.31 0.43 9.71
N THR A 32 5.20 0.99 9.23
CA THR A 32 5.15 2.07 8.21
C THR A 32 5.78 1.69 6.86
N GLU A 33 5.94 0.39 6.61
CA GLU A 33 6.49 -0.18 5.37
C GLU A 33 5.42 -1.00 4.62
N ILE A 34 5.68 -1.29 3.34
CA ILE A 34 4.82 -2.17 2.53
C ILE A 34 4.81 -3.59 3.13
N MET A 35 3.63 -4.15 3.33
CA MET A 35 3.46 -5.50 3.88
C MET A 35 3.96 -6.59 2.92
N VAL A 36 4.84 -7.46 3.40
CA VAL A 36 5.32 -8.64 2.65
C VAL A 36 4.42 -9.85 2.97
N GLU A 37 4.02 -9.98 4.23
CA GLU A 37 3.12 -11.01 4.73
C GLU A 37 1.94 -10.38 5.49
N PRO A 38 0.96 -9.79 4.76
CA PRO A 38 -0.22 -9.19 5.38
C PRO A 38 -1.11 -10.26 6.03
N VAL A 39 -1.53 -9.99 7.26
CA VAL A 39 -2.52 -10.75 8.05
C VAL A 39 -3.57 -9.80 8.63
N VAL A 40 -4.80 -10.28 8.75
CA VAL A 40 -5.95 -9.56 9.33
C VAL A 40 -6.09 -9.91 10.81
N ALA A 41 -6.28 -8.92 11.67
CA ALA A 41 -6.61 -9.08 13.09
C ALA A 41 -8.13 -8.90 13.35
N ALA A 42 -8.57 -9.05 14.61
CA ALA A 42 -10.00 -8.99 14.97
C ALA A 42 -10.68 -7.63 14.67
N ASP A 43 -9.90 -6.55 14.56
CA ASP A 43 -10.37 -5.20 14.18
C ASP A 43 -10.59 -5.04 12.66
N GLY A 44 -10.38 -6.10 11.87
CA GLY A 44 -10.48 -6.09 10.41
C GLY A 44 -9.29 -5.43 9.70
N GLN A 45 -8.30 -4.93 10.44
CA GLN A 45 -7.14 -4.25 9.87
C GLN A 45 -6.06 -5.25 9.44
N SER A 46 -5.33 -4.90 8.39
CA SER A 46 -4.19 -5.68 7.90
C SER A 46 -2.86 -5.16 8.45
N TYR A 47 -2.00 -6.07 8.88
CA TYR A 47 -0.68 -5.80 9.43
C TYR A 47 0.36 -6.75 8.84
N GLU A 48 1.63 -6.34 8.82
CA GLU A 48 2.75 -7.25 8.59
C GLU A 48 2.81 -8.26 9.74
N ARG A 49 2.76 -9.57 9.42
CA ARG A 49 2.67 -10.66 10.40
C ARG A 49 3.61 -10.48 11.57
N THR A 50 4.90 -10.34 11.29
CA THR A 50 5.93 -10.35 12.33
C THR A 50 5.81 -9.15 13.28
N ALA A 51 5.20 -8.05 12.84
CA ALA A 51 4.97 -6.86 13.65
C ALA A 51 3.75 -7.03 14.57
N ILE A 52 2.63 -7.55 14.06
CA ILE A 52 1.43 -7.78 14.89
C ILE A 52 1.63 -8.95 15.86
N GLU A 53 2.35 -10.00 15.50
CA GLU A 53 2.69 -11.11 16.42
C GLU A 53 3.54 -10.61 17.60
N ARG A 54 4.51 -9.70 17.37
CA ARG A 54 5.30 -9.06 18.44
C ARG A 54 4.46 -8.14 19.32
N TRP A 55 3.50 -7.42 18.75
CA TRP A 55 2.58 -6.58 19.52
C TRP A 55 1.68 -7.43 20.43
N LEU A 56 1.05 -8.48 19.87
CA LEU A 56 0.14 -9.38 20.58
C LEU A 56 0.84 -10.24 21.65
N ALA A 57 2.17 -10.39 21.59
CA ALA A 57 2.95 -11.01 22.67
C ALA A 57 2.93 -10.19 23.99
N THR A 58 2.50 -8.92 23.95
CA THR A 58 2.48 -8.03 25.13
C THR A 58 1.18 -7.27 25.36
N LYS A 59 0.24 -7.28 24.40
CA LYS A 59 -0.99 -6.47 24.40
C LYS A 59 -2.17 -7.22 23.76
N SER A 60 -3.39 -6.94 24.21
CA SER A 60 -4.66 -7.42 23.65
C SER A 60 -5.35 -6.42 22.72
N THR A 61 -4.70 -5.30 22.37
CA THR A 61 -5.35 -4.17 21.68
C THR A 61 -4.97 -4.04 20.20
N SER A 62 -5.78 -3.33 19.44
CA SER A 62 -5.49 -2.88 18.07
C SER A 62 -4.31 -1.89 18.08
N PRO A 63 -3.24 -2.13 17.30
CA PRO A 63 -2.17 -1.15 17.13
C PRO A 63 -2.63 0.17 16.49
N LEU A 64 -3.66 0.14 15.64
CA LEU A 64 -4.15 1.31 14.91
C LEU A 64 -5.12 2.15 15.75
N THR A 65 -6.04 1.51 16.48
CA THR A 65 -7.14 2.22 17.18
C THR A 65 -6.96 2.27 18.70
N GLY A 66 -6.11 1.43 19.27
CA GLY A 66 -5.95 1.26 20.72
C GLY A 66 -7.10 0.49 21.42
N GLY A 67 -8.18 0.17 20.72
CA GLY A 67 -9.31 -0.62 21.26
C GLY A 67 -8.93 -2.08 21.51
N GLU A 68 -9.65 -2.77 22.40
CA GLU A 68 -9.43 -4.19 22.67
C GLU A 68 -9.85 -5.07 21.48
N LEU A 69 -9.05 -6.09 21.15
CA LEU A 69 -9.35 -7.07 20.12
C LEU A 69 -10.15 -8.22 20.73
N GLU A 70 -11.22 -8.65 20.05
CA GLU A 70 -12.04 -9.79 20.47
C GLU A 70 -11.21 -11.09 20.59
N HIS A 71 -10.19 -11.24 19.76
CA HIS A 71 -9.27 -12.37 19.78
C HIS A 71 -7.90 -12.07 19.15
N SER A 72 -6.86 -12.81 19.57
CA SER A 72 -5.51 -12.72 18.99
C SER A 72 -5.29 -13.59 17.75
N ILE A 73 -6.35 -14.11 17.11
CA ILE A 73 -6.26 -14.91 15.88
C ILE A 73 -5.87 -13.99 14.71
N LEU A 74 -4.87 -14.42 13.92
CA LEU A 74 -4.36 -13.72 12.74
C LEU A 74 -4.64 -14.53 11.47
N ILE A 75 -5.39 -13.93 10.53
CA ILE A 75 -5.85 -14.60 9.30
C ILE A 75 -5.03 -14.08 8.09
N PRO A 76 -4.36 -14.93 7.29
CA PRO A 76 -3.60 -14.47 6.12
C PRO A 76 -4.44 -13.72 5.08
N ASN A 77 -4.03 -12.50 4.72
CA ASN A 77 -4.70 -11.72 3.67
C ASN A 77 -4.08 -12.01 2.29
N HIS A 78 -4.46 -13.13 1.69
CA HIS A 78 -3.92 -13.56 0.40
C HIS A 78 -4.25 -12.60 -0.76
N ASN A 79 -5.40 -11.91 -0.70
CA ASN A 79 -5.81 -10.95 -1.72
C ASN A 79 -4.94 -9.69 -1.69
N LEU A 80 -4.71 -9.12 -0.50
CA LEU A 80 -3.82 -7.98 -0.32
C LEU A 80 -2.38 -8.34 -0.69
N ARG A 81 -1.90 -9.52 -0.29
CA ARG A 81 -0.56 -10.01 -0.68
C ARG A 81 -0.38 -10.13 -2.20
N ARG A 82 -1.44 -10.53 -2.92
CA ARG A 82 -1.45 -10.57 -4.38
C ARG A 82 -1.37 -9.15 -4.96
N ALA A 83 -2.24 -8.25 -4.52
CA ALA A 83 -2.30 -6.88 -5.02
C ALA A 83 -0.97 -6.12 -4.81
N ILE A 84 -0.32 -6.29 -3.66
CA ILE A 84 1.01 -5.73 -3.37
C ILE A 84 2.06 -6.25 -4.36
N ARG A 85 2.07 -7.55 -4.65
CA ARG A 85 3.03 -8.15 -5.61
C ARG A 85 2.80 -7.66 -7.03
N GLU A 86 1.56 -7.67 -7.49
CA GLU A 86 1.19 -7.19 -8.83
C GLU A 86 1.60 -5.71 -9.02
N TRP A 87 1.46 -4.88 -7.98
CA TRP A 87 1.94 -3.49 -7.96
C TRP A 87 3.48 -3.38 -7.92
N GLN A 88 4.19 -4.22 -7.16
CA GLN A 88 5.66 -4.25 -7.14
C GLN A 88 6.25 -4.70 -8.49
N GLU A 89 5.64 -5.71 -9.11
CA GLU A 89 6.02 -6.25 -10.42
C GLU A 89 5.83 -5.20 -11.53
N ALA A 90 4.68 -4.51 -11.54
CA ALA A 90 4.39 -3.42 -12.48
C ALA A 90 5.41 -2.27 -12.42
N ARG A 91 6.03 -2.04 -11.26
CA ARG A 91 7.09 -1.03 -11.07
C ARG A 91 8.50 -1.52 -11.40
N THR A 92 8.74 -2.83 -11.32
CA THR A 92 10.06 -3.44 -11.58
C THR A 92 10.24 -3.80 -13.06
N ALA A 93 9.17 -3.77 -13.85
CA ALA A 93 9.15 -3.99 -15.30
C ALA A 93 9.45 -2.70 -16.13
N LEU A 94 9.98 -1.65 -15.51
CA LEU A 94 10.39 -0.37 -16.10
C LEU A 94 11.92 -0.21 -16.05
#